data_AF-A0A416ZEL6-F1
#
_entry.id   AF-A0A416ZEL6-F1
#
_cell.length_a   1.000
_cell.length_b   1.000
_cell.length_c   1.000
_cell.angle_alpha   90.00
_cell.angle_beta   90.00
_cell.angle_gamma   90.00
#
_symmetry.space_group_name_H-M   'P 1'
#
loop_
_entity.id
_entity.type
_entity.pdbx_description
1 polymer ?
#
loop_
_entity_poly.entity_id
_entity_poly.type
_entity_poly.pdbx_seq_one_letter_code
_entity_poly.pdbx_strand_id
1 'polypeptide(L)'
;MEATMQMNTRLARSIKVGGDAVLSQCGYSPSQAVRALWTYLCDHQDVPPFMKEAEACDIDADRQRKLSLIHDGAGLAIRAARQHGYTGPTGDLLGEKTWHQLRDEMYDDMIGEMEARCVYPAKTSA
;
A
#
# COMPACT_ATOMS: atom_id res chain seq x y z
N MET A 1 -37.45 -5.74 -8.21
CA MET A 1 -37.09 -5.06 -9.48
C MET A 1 -35.65 -4.63 -9.33
N GLU A 2 -34.74 -5.18 -10.12
CA GLU A 2 -33.35 -4.73 -10.13
C GLU A 2 -33.28 -3.38 -10.86
N ALA A 3 -32.75 -2.37 -10.19
CA ALA A 3 -32.59 -1.05 -10.78
C ALA A 3 -31.35 -1.04 -11.68
N THR A 4 -31.48 -0.55 -12.92
CA THR A 4 -30.33 -0.31 -13.78
C THR A 4 -29.55 0.90 -13.29
N MET A 5 -28.24 0.75 -13.07
CA MET A 5 -27.35 1.84 -12.70
C MET A 5 -26.36 2.14 -13.83
N GLN A 6 -25.98 3.41 -13.97
CA GLN A 6 -24.97 3.85 -14.93
C GLN A 6 -23.63 4.06 -14.23
N MET A 7 -22.56 3.51 -14.82
CA MET A 7 -21.19 3.76 -14.39
C MET A 7 -20.48 4.63 -15.42
N ASN A 8 -19.96 5.78 -14.99
CA ASN A 8 -19.24 6.73 -15.83
C ASN A 8 -17.78 6.80 -15.41
N THR A 9 -16.86 6.60 -16.37
CA THR A 9 -15.42 6.69 -16.12
C THR A 9 -14.77 7.57 -17.19
N ARG A 10 -13.86 8.46 -16.77
CA ARG A 10 -13.08 9.28 -17.70
C ARG A 10 -11.93 8.43 -18.26
N LEU A 11 -11.81 8.38 -19.58
CA LEU A 11 -10.78 7.63 -20.29
C LEU A 11 -10.17 8.52 -21.38
N ALA A 12 -8.86 8.37 -21.62
CA ALA A 12 -8.21 9.04 -22.73
C ALA A 12 -8.83 8.63 -24.07
N ARG A 13 -9.01 9.58 -24.98
CA ARG A 13 -9.64 9.33 -26.29
C ARG A 13 -8.89 8.26 -27.10
N SER A 14 -7.57 8.30 -27.11
CA SER A 14 -6.73 7.31 -27.81
C SER A 14 -6.97 5.89 -27.29
N ILE A 15 -7.06 5.73 -25.97
CA ILE A 15 -7.33 4.43 -25.33
C ILE A 15 -8.74 3.95 -25.67
N LYS A 16 -9.74 4.84 -25.65
CA LYS A 16 -11.12 4.50 -26.03
C LYS A 16 -11.19 3.96 -27.46
N VAL A 17 -10.59 4.68 -28.41
CA VAL A 17 -10.62 4.29 -29.84
C VAL A 17 -9.89 2.97 -30.06
N GLY A 18 -8.70 2.80 -29.48
CA GLY A 18 -7.96 1.54 -29.59
C GLY A 18 -8.71 0.36 -28.98
N GLY A 19 -9.25 0.54 -27.78
CA GLY A 19 -10.04 -0.48 -27.08
C GLY A 19 -11.30 -0.87 -27.85
N ASP A 20 -12.05 0.10 -28.38
CA ASP A 20 -13.25 -0.17 -29.18
C ASP A 20 -12.95 -1.00 -30.42
N ALA A 21 -11.83 -0.72 -31.10
CA ALA A 21 -11.42 -1.46 -32.29
C ALA A 21 -11.13 -2.94 -31.94
N VAL A 22 -10.40 -3.19 -30.85
CA VAL A 22 -10.11 -4.55 -30.37
C VAL A 22 -11.37 -5.27 -29.94
N LEU A 23 -12.23 -4.63 -29.14
CA LEU A 23 -13.48 -5.23 -28.68
C LEU A 23 -14.39 -5.59 -29.87
N SER A 24 -14.51 -4.69 -30.86
CA SER A 24 -15.28 -4.96 -32.06
C SER A 24 -14.72 -6.15 -32.86
N GLN A 25 -13.39 -6.29 -32.96
CA GLN A 25 -12.77 -7.45 -33.62
C GLN A 25 -13.07 -8.76 -32.88
N CYS A 26 -13.17 -8.71 -31.56
CA CYS A 26 -13.56 -9.84 -30.72
C CYS A 26 -15.08 -10.06 -30.62
N GLY A 27 -15.91 -9.24 -31.30
CA GLY A 27 -17.37 -9.35 -31.26
C GLY A 27 -18.04 -8.83 -29.99
N TYR A 28 -17.35 -8.01 -29.19
CA TYR A 28 -17.86 -7.40 -27.97
C TYR A 28 -18.14 -5.91 -28.16
N SER A 29 -19.25 -5.44 -27.58
CA SER A 29 -19.42 -4.01 -27.29
C SER A 29 -18.69 -3.62 -26.00
N PRO A 30 -18.32 -2.34 -25.83
CA PRO A 30 -17.72 -1.84 -24.58
C PRO A 30 -18.54 -2.19 -23.34
N SER A 31 -19.87 -2.03 -23.41
CA SER A 31 -20.76 -2.34 -22.28
C SER A 31 -20.82 -3.83 -21.97
N GLN A 32 -20.69 -4.72 -22.97
CA GLN A 32 -20.59 -6.17 -22.72
C GLN A 32 -19.27 -6.51 -22.05
N ALA A 33 -18.15 -5.94 -22.50
CA ALA A 33 -16.85 -6.16 -21.89
C ALA A 33 -16.82 -5.72 -20.42
N VAL A 34 -17.37 -4.53 -20.12
CA VAL A 34 -17.48 -4.01 -18.74
C VAL A 34 -18.38 -4.92 -17.90
N ARG A 35 -19.54 -5.33 -18.40
CA ARG A 35 -20.42 -6.26 -17.66
C ARG A 35 -19.74 -7.60 -17.39
N ALA A 36 -19.04 -8.16 -18.38
CA ALA A 36 -18.31 -9.41 -18.22
C ALA A 36 -17.21 -9.29 -17.15
N LEU A 37 -16.50 -8.16 -17.09
CA LEU A 37 -15.53 -7.88 -16.04
C LEU A 37 -16.21 -7.83 -14.66
N TRP A 38 -17.34 -7.15 -14.50
CA TRP A 38 -18.05 -7.10 -13.22
C TRP A 38 -18.60 -8.47 -12.80
N THR A 39 -19.10 -9.27 -13.75
CA THR A 39 -19.49 -10.66 -13.50
C THR A 39 -18.30 -11.48 -13.03
N TYR A 40 -17.14 -11.36 -13.69
CA TYR A 40 -15.92 -12.05 -13.27
C TYR A 40 -15.55 -11.73 -11.83
N LEU A 41 -15.54 -10.43 -11.47
CA LEU A 41 -15.22 -9.97 -10.12
C LEU A 41 -16.19 -10.55 -9.07
N CYS A 42 -17.49 -10.55 -9.36
CA CYS A 42 -18.49 -11.14 -8.46
C CYS A 42 -18.33 -12.64 -8.30
N ASP A 43 -18.05 -13.36 -9.39
CA ASP A 43 -17.96 -14.83 -9.38
C ASP A 43 -16.67 -15.32 -8.72
N HIS A 44 -15.56 -14.61 -8.92
CA HIS A 44 -14.22 -15.04 -8.48
C HIS A 44 -13.78 -14.36 -7.19
N GLN A 45 -14.44 -13.28 -6.76
CA GLN A 45 -14.06 -12.47 -5.60
C GLN A 45 -12.60 -11.99 -5.65
N ASP A 46 -12.08 -11.81 -6.87
CA ASP A 46 -10.68 -11.45 -7.14
C ASP A 46 -10.59 -10.76 -8.51
N VAL A 47 -9.53 -9.98 -8.72
CA VAL A 47 -9.29 -9.28 -9.98
C VAL A 47 -8.71 -10.22 -11.05
N PRO A 48 -9.00 -9.99 -12.35
CA PRO A 48 -8.40 -10.75 -13.42
C PRO A 48 -6.86 -10.73 -13.35
N PRO A 49 -6.16 -11.79 -13.77
CA PRO A 49 -4.70 -11.87 -13.69
C PRO A 49 -3.94 -10.66 -14.27
N PHE A 50 -4.41 -10.14 -15.41
CA PHE A 50 -3.78 -8.98 -16.08
C PHE A 50 -3.87 -7.67 -15.27
N MET A 51 -4.75 -7.59 -14.27
CA MET A 51 -4.83 -6.44 -13.37
C MET A 51 -3.88 -6.55 -12.18
N LYS A 52 -3.48 -7.75 -11.78
CA LYS A 52 -2.57 -7.98 -10.63
C LYS A 52 -1.16 -7.45 -10.90
N GLU A 53 -0.70 -7.57 -12.14
CA GLU A 53 0.63 -7.11 -12.58
C GLU A 53 0.73 -5.57 -12.59
N ALA A 54 -0.39 -4.88 -12.85
CA ALA A 54 -0.46 -3.42 -12.85
C ALA A 54 -0.36 -2.82 -11.44
N GLU A 55 -0.86 -3.53 -10.43
CA GLU A 55 -0.82 -3.10 -9.02
C GLU A 55 0.52 -3.44 -8.35
N ALA A 56 1.09 -4.61 -8.68
CA ALA A 56 2.36 -5.07 -8.14
C ALA A 56 3.54 -4.17 -8.59
N CYS A 57 3.56 -3.69 -9.83
CA CYS A 57 4.74 -3.00 -10.35
C CYS A 57 5.04 -1.66 -9.65
N ASP A 58 4.03 -0.80 -9.43
CA ASP A 58 4.24 0.52 -8.81
C ASP A 58 4.28 0.44 -7.28
N ILE A 59 3.45 -0.40 -6.66
CA ILE A 59 3.40 -0.52 -5.21
C ILE A 59 4.62 -1.31 -4.69
N ASP A 60 5.03 -2.40 -5.35
CA ASP A 60 6.19 -3.17 -4.89
C ASP A 60 7.51 -2.47 -5.19
N ALA A 61 7.62 -1.69 -6.28
CA ALA A 61 8.82 -0.89 -6.54
C ALA A 61 9.02 0.22 -5.50
N ASP A 62 7.95 0.94 -5.14
CA ASP A 62 8.02 1.97 -4.09
C ASP A 62 8.24 1.34 -2.70
N ARG A 63 7.62 0.18 -2.43
CA ARG A 63 7.82 -0.60 -1.20
C ARG A 63 9.25 -1.11 -1.06
N GLN A 64 9.82 -1.66 -2.13
CA GLN A 64 11.20 -2.17 -2.13
C GLN A 64 12.21 -1.03 -1.98
N ARG A 65 11.94 0.12 -2.60
CA ARG A 65 12.75 1.34 -2.43
C ARG A 65 12.71 1.88 -0.99
N LYS A 66 11.54 1.85 -0.34
CA LYS A 66 11.43 2.27 1.07
C LYS A 66 12.17 1.31 2.00
N LEU A 67 12.07 0.01 1.79
CA LEU A 67 12.79 -0.99 2.56
C LEU A 67 14.31 -0.86 2.40
N SER A 68 14.82 -0.65 1.19
CA SER A 68 16.26 -0.44 0.97
C SER A 68 16.78 0.81 1.67
N LEU A 69 16.02 1.92 1.62
CA LEU A 69 16.38 3.15 2.34
C LEU A 69 16.43 2.97 3.86
N ILE A 70 15.52 2.17 4.43
CA ILE A 70 15.52 1.87 5.87
C ILE A 70 16.74 1.00 6.23
N HIS A 71 17.02 -0.03 5.45
CA HIS A 71 18.19 -0.89 5.68
C HIS A 71 19.51 -0.09 5.56
N ASP A 72 19.63 0.75 4.54
CA ASP A 72 20.80 1.60 4.33
C ASP A 72 20.93 2.66 5.44
N GLY A 73 19.81 3.26 5.88
CA GLY A 73 19.75 4.22 6.97
C GLY A 73 20.09 3.62 8.34
N ALA A 74 19.55 2.45 8.67
CA ALA A 74 19.89 1.71 9.88
C ALA A 74 21.37 1.31 9.87
N GLY A 75 21.88 0.86 8.72
CA GLY A 75 23.30 0.56 8.53
C GLY A 75 24.21 1.77 8.76
N LEU A 76 23.77 2.98 8.41
CA LEU A 76 24.50 4.22 8.65
C LEU A 76 24.55 4.57 10.16
N ALA A 77 23.43 4.49 10.86
CA ALA A 77 23.34 4.79 12.29
C ALA A 77 24.21 3.85 13.14
N ILE A 78 24.19 2.55 12.84
CA ILE A 78 25.05 1.55 13.52
C ILE A 78 26.53 1.84 13.27
N ARG A 79 26.89 2.20 12.03
CA ARG A 79 28.28 2.48 11.65
C ARG A 79 28.81 3.74 12.34
N ALA A 80 27.98 4.78 12.46
CA ALA A 80 28.30 5.98 13.22
C ALA A 80 28.44 5.67 14.72
N ALA A 81 27.53 4.89 15.30
CA ALA A 81 27.61 4.49 16.71
C ALA A 81 28.90 3.71 17.03
N ARG A 82 29.35 2.82 16.12
CA ARG A 82 30.63 2.10 16.26
C ARG A 82 31.84 3.02 16.28
N GLN A 83 31.85 4.07 15.47
CA GLN A 83 32.94 5.05 15.45
C GLN A 83 33.10 5.78 16.79
N HIS A 84 32.03 5.81 17.60
CA HIS A 84 32.02 6.41 18.94
C HIS A 84 32.00 5.38 20.09
N GLY A 85 32.36 4.12 19.81
CA GLY A 85 32.60 3.11 20.86
C GLY A 85 31.41 2.21 21.19
N TYR A 86 30.36 2.18 20.38
CA TYR A 86 29.25 1.24 20.56
C TYR A 86 29.67 -0.21 20.26
N THR A 87 29.51 -1.10 21.24
CA THR A 87 29.85 -2.54 21.15
C THR A 87 28.62 -3.47 21.22
N GLY A 88 27.41 -2.94 21.06
CA GLY A 88 26.17 -3.71 21.16
C GLY A 88 25.89 -4.61 19.94
N PRO A 89 24.81 -5.43 19.99
CA PRO A 89 24.47 -6.37 18.94
C PRO A 89 24.25 -5.66 17.61
N THR A 90 24.88 -6.17 16.55
CA THR A 90 24.76 -5.67 15.17
C THR A 90 23.90 -6.59 14.30
N GLY A 91 23.10 -7.45 14.92
CA GLY A 91 22.13 -8.27 14.21
C GLY A 91 21.04 -7.39 13.62
N ASP A 92 20.41 -7.86 12.54
CA ASP A 92 19.31 -7.19 11.85
C ASP A 92 18.31 -6.59 12.86
N LEU A 93 18.42 -5.29 13.11
CA LEU A 93 17.67 -4.60 14.15
C LEU A 93 16.17 -4.55 13.82
N LEU A 94 15.82 -4.87 12.57
CA LEU A 94 14.45 -4.88 12.06
C LEU A 94 13.82 -6.28 12.14
N GLY A 95 14.63 -7.34 12.29
CA GLY A 95 14.17 -8.73 12.19
C GLY A 95 13.38 -9.02 10.90
N GLU A 96 12.80 -10.21 10.79
CA GLU A 96 11.84 -10.55 9.70
C GLU A 96 10.50 -9.80 9.82
N LYS A 97 10.48 -8.61 10.42
CA LYS A 97 9.26 -7.83 10.62
C LYS A 97 8.86 -7.15 9.33
N THR A 98 7.58 -7.22 9.03
CA THR A 98 6.98 -6.46 7.93
C THR A 98 6.93 -4.97 8.30
N TRP A 99 6.94 -4.10 7.29
CA TRP A 99 6.83 -2.64 7.48
C TRP A 99 5.66 -2.21 8.38
N HIS A 100 4.52 -2.91 8.32
CA HIS A 100 3.37 -2.59 9.18
C HIS A 100 3.70 -2.83 10.65
N GLN A 101 4.32 -3.98 10.97
CA GLN A 101 4.72 -4.29 12.34
C GLN A 101 5.72 -3.28 12.89
N LEU A 102 6.70 -2.87 12.09
CA LEU A 102 7.66 -1.84 12.49
C LEU A 102 7.01 -0.47 12.71
N ARG A 103 6.07 -0.11 11.83
CA ARG A 103 5.34 1.15 11.92
C ARG A 103 4.44 1.18 13.15
N ASP A 104 3.70 0.10 13.37
CA ASP A 104 2.77 -0.04 14.49
C ASP A 104 3.53 0.01 15.82
N GLU A 105 4.63 -0.73 15.94
CA GLU A 105 5.53 -0.67 17.11
C GLU A 105 6.06 0.75 17.38
N MET A 106 6.48 1.47 16.33
CA MET A 106 6.95 2.86 16.48
C MET A 106 5.83 3.83 16.91
N TYR A 107 4.61 3.65 16.41
CA TYR A 107 3.46 4.45 16.84
C TYR A 107 3.06 4.13 18.28
N ASP A 108 3.07 2.86 18.66
CA ASP A 108 2.76 2.41 20.03
C ASP A 108 3.77 2.99 21.04
N ASP A 109 5.07 2.92 20.74
CA ASP A 109 6.13 3.49 21.59
C ASP A 109 5.97 5.02 21.73
N MET A 110 5.73 5.73 20.62
CA MET A 110 5.53 7.17 20.63
C MET A 110 4.27 7.57 21.41
N ILE A 111 3.17 6.82 21.26
CA ILE A 111 1.93 7.05 22.02
C ILE A 111 2.21 6.85 23.51
N GLY A 112 2.88 5.76 23.90
CA GLY A 112 3.26 5.51 25.28
C GLY A 112 4.14 6.61 25.88
N GLU A 113 5.08 7.15 25.10
CA GLU A 113 5.92 8.28 25.53
C GLU A 113 5.10 9.57 25.71
N MET A 114 4.16 9.84 24.78
CA MET A 114 3.24 10.97 24.89
C MET A 114 2.34 10.87 26.12
N GLU A 115 1.82 9.67 26.41
CA GLU A 115 0.99 9.40 27.58
C GLU A 115 1.78 9.55 28.89
N ALA A 116 3.02 9.05 28.94
CA ALA A 116 3.90 9.21 30.09
C ALA A 116 4.27 10.67 30.38
N ARG A 117 4.32 11.51 29.34
CA ARG A 117 4.62 12.94 29.45
C ARG A 117 3.39 13.80 29.79
N CYS A 118 2.19 13.25 29.67
CA CYS A 118 0.95 13.91 30.03
C CYS A 118 0.78 13.93 31.56
N VAL A 119 1.23 15.00 32.21
CA VAL A 119 0.81 15.32 33.58
C VAL A 119 -0.62 15.86 33.51
N TYR A 120 -1.61 15.02 33.80
CA TYR A 120 -2.98 15.51 33.99
C TYR A 120 -3.02 16.44 35.20
N PRO A 121 -3.38 17.74 35.07
CA PRO A 121 -3.59 18.57 36.24
C PRO A 121 -4.77 18.00 37.02
N ALA A 122 -4.55 17.71 38.30
CA ALA A 122 -5.60 17.26 39.20
C ALA A 122 -6.76 18.27 39.14
N LYS A 123 -7.97 17.79 38.85
CA LYS A 123 -9.16 18.64 38.89
C LYS A 123 -9.33 19.12 40.33
N THR A 124 -8.96 20.38 40.61
CA THR A 124 -9.42 21.07 41.81
C THR A 124 -10.94 21.24 41.68
N SER A 125 -11.67 20.35 42.35
CA SER A 125 -13.09 20.53 42.65
C SER A 125 -13.23 21.83 43.46
N ALA A 126 -14.11 22.70 42.98
CA ALA A 126 -14.72 23.77 43.75
C ALA A 126 -16.13 23.34 44.15
#